data_AF-A0A9E5EUL6-F1
#
_entry.id   AF-A0A9E5EUL6-F1
#
_cell.length_a   1.000
_cell.length_b   1.000
_cell.length_c   1.000
_cell.angle_alpha   90.00
_cell.angle_beta   90.00
_cell.angle_gamma   90.00
#
_symmetry.space_group_name_H-M   'P 1'
#
loop_
_entity.id
_entity.type
_entity.pdbx_description
1 polymer ?
#
loop_
_entity_poly.entity_id
_entity_poly.type
_entity_poly.pdbx_seq_one_letter_code
_entity_poly.pdbx_strand_id
1 'polypeptide(L)'
;MPMKPYKVLCLQPSCKNLANFKIASRWSDGGVEELKTYALTCEKCLSAAFTHSFEKHKSCRTIPGEVLEPPMIFELRTGTHSNQLVRRTDLEATFVS
;
A
#
# COMPACT_ATOMS: atom_id res chain seq x y z
N MET A 1 -17.73 -17.31 -17.29
CA MET A 1 -17.85 -17.68 -15.86
C MET A 1 -17.36 -16.50 -15.03
N PRO A 2 -18.14 -15.97 -14.06
CA PRO A 2 -17.60 -14.97 -13.15
C PRO A 2 -16.55 -15.65 -12.26
N MET A 3 -15.31 -15.15 -12.27
CA MET A 3 -14.28 -15.64 -11.36
C MET A 3 -14.69 -15.34 -9.91
N LYS A 4 -14.48 -16.30 -9.01
CA LYS A 4 -14.70 -16.06 -7.58
C LYS A 4 -13.80 -14.90 -7.13
N PRO A 5 -14.30 -13.98 -6.30
CA PRO A 5 -13.50 -12.84 -5.90
C PRO A 5 -12.26 -13.31 -5.14
N TYR A 6 -11.08 -12.94 -5.66
CA TYR A 6 -9.81 -13.36 -5.09
C TYR A 6 -9.60 -12.65 -3.74
N LYS A 7 -9.36 -13.45 -2.69
CA LYS A 7 -9.08 -12.94 -1.35
C LYS A 7 -7.57 -12.79 -1.19
N VAL A 8 -7.13 -11.57 -0.94
CA VAL A 8 -5.73 -11.26 -0.65
C VAL A 8 -5.47 -11.51 0.83
N LEU A 9 -4.40 -12.23 1.16
CA LEU A 9 -3.95 -12.44 2.54
C LEU A 9 -2.96 -11.36 2.96
N CYS A 10 -2.89 -11.12 4.27
CA CYS A 10 -1.85 -10.32 4.89
C CYS A 10 -0.48 -10.95 4.57
N LEU A 11 0.45 -10.13 4.09
CA LEU A 11 1.80 -10.57 3.72
C LEU A 11 2.82 -10.44 4.87
N GLN A 12 2.38 -10.08 6.08
CA GLN A 12 3.26 -10.11 7.23
C GLN A 12 3.63 -11.55 7.61
N PRO A 13 4.87 -11.80 8.06
CA PRO A 13 5.31 -13.14 8.45
C PRO A 13 4.35 -13.78 9.45
N SER A 14 3.99 -15.04 9.20
CA SER A 14 3.09 -15.84 10.04
C SER A 14 1.64 -15.32 10.17
N CYS A 15 1.27 -14.23 9.50
CA CYS A 15 -0.10 -13.76 9.46
C CYS A 15 -0.90 -14.45 8.35
N LYS A 16 -2.09 -14.95 8.67
CA LYS A 16 -3.01 -15.57 7.69
C LYS A 16 -4.36 -14.86 7.58
N ASN A 17 -4.47 -13.66 8.16
CA ASN A 17 -5.68 -12.86 8.08
C ASN A 17 -5.86 -12.29 6.67
N LEU A 18 -7.08 -11.88 6.34
CA LEU A 18 -7.36 -11.15 5.10
C LEU A 18 -6.67 -9.78 5.13
N ALA A 19 -6.10 -9.39 3.98
CA ALA A 19 -5.58 -8.05 3.81
C ALA A 19 -6.73 -7.09 3.54
N ASN A 20 -6.89 -6.11 4.41
CA ASN A 20 -7.86 -5.02 4.27
C ASN A 20 -7.20 -3.74 3.78
N PHE A 21 -5.86 -3.67 3.84
CA PHE A 21 -5.10 -2.49 3.46
C PHE A 21 -3.92 -2.81 2.55
N LYS A 22 -3.62 -1.86 1.68
CA LYS A 22 -2.42 -1.81 0.85
C LYS A 22 -1.62 -0.57 1.26
N ILE A 23 -0.34 -0.75 1.53
CA ILE A 23 0.58 0.36 1.77
C ILE A 23 1.39 0.56 0.49
N ALA A 24 1.30 1.75 -0.08
CA ALA A 24 1.93 2.08 -1.35
C ALA A 24 2.31 3.56 -1.43
N SER A 25 3.26 3.87 -2.30
CA SER A 25 3.58 5.24 -2.71
C SER A 25 3.04 5.50 -4.10
N ARG A 26 2.60 6.73 -4.38
CA ARG A 26 2.44 7.17 -5.77
C ARG A 26 3.81 7.40 -6.37
N TRP A 27 4.04 6.81 -7.54
CA TRP A 27 5.22 7.03 -8.34
C TRP A 27 4.80 7.54 -9.71
N SER A 28 5.57 8.47 -10.27
CA SER A 28 5.41 8.93 -11.64
C SER A 28 6.75 9.28 -12.27
N ASP A 29 6.89 9.06 -13.56
CA ASP A 29 8.02 9.49 -14.41
C ASP A 29 7.70 10.71 -15.28
N GLY A 30 6.55 11.36 -15.03
CA GLY A 30 6.03 12.46 -15.84
C GLY A 30 5.19 12.04 -17.04
N GLY A 31 5.13 10.74 -17.37
CA GLY A 31 4.24 10.18 -18.40
C GLY A 31 3.18 9.24 -17.82
N VAL A 32 3.56 8.39 -16.88
CA VAL A 32 2.69 7.39 -16.23
C VAL A 32 2.64 7.64 -14.72
N GLU A 33 1.53 7.28 -14.08
CA GLU A 33 1.39 7.24 -12.63
C GLU A 33 1.02 5.82 -12.18
N GLU A 34 1.73 5.31 -11.18
CA GLU A 34 1.48 3.99 -10.60
C GLU A 34 1.57 3.99 -9.07
N LEU A 35 1.05 2.92 -8.46
CA LEU A 35 1.21 2.66 -7.03
C LEU A 35 2.30 1.63 -6.77
N LYS A 36 3.46 2.11 -6.32
CA LYS A 36 4.55 1.26 -5.82
C LYS A 36 4.16 0.64 -4.49
N THR A 37 3.95 -0.68 -4.48
CA THR A 37 3.42 -1.40 -3.31
C THR A 37 4.53 -1.87 -2.38
N TYR A 38 4.38 -1.62 -1.07
CA TYR A 38 5.32 -2.07 -0.03
C TYR A 38 4.80 -3.22 0.81
N ALA A 39 3.48 -3.26 1.05
CA ALA A 39 2.82 -4.28 1.84
C ALA A 39 1.32 -4.41 1.52
N LEU A 40 0.78 -5.60 1.72
CA LEU A 40 -0.66 -5.89 1.82
C LEU A 40 -0.88 -6.45 3.23
N THR A 41 -1.77 -5.87 4.01
CA THR A 41 -1.82 -6.09 5.46
C THR A 41 -3.24 -6.09 6.02
N CYS A 42 -3.43 -6.81 7.12
CA CYS A 42 -4.65 -6.72 7.92
C CYS A 42 -4.55 -5.58 8.94
N GLU A 43 -5.67 -5.23 9.59
CA GLU A 43 -5.74 -4.17 10.61
C GLU A 43 -4.71 -4.36 11.73
N LYS A 44 -4.56 -5.59 12.25
CA LYS A 44 -3.65 -5.91 13.34
C LYS A 44 -2.18 -5.67 13.00
N CYS A 45 -1.84 -5.87 11.73
CA CYS A 45 -0.47 -5.77 11.24
C CYS A 45 -0.18 -4.40 10.61
N LEU A 46 -1.17 -3.50 10.55
CA LEU A 46 -1.09 -2.27 9.77
C LEU A 46 0.00 -1.33 10.28
N SER A 47 0.04 -1.05 11.57
CA SER A 47 1.01 -0.13 12.17
C SER A 47 2.46 -0.54 11.88
N ALA A 48 2.85 -1.76 12.25
CA ALA A 48 4.20 -2.27 11.98
C ALA A 48 4.54 -2.32 10.49
N ALA A 49 3.59 -2.74 9.64
CA ALA A 49 3.77 -2.76 8.20
C ALA A 49 3.97 -1.34 7.62
N PHE A 50 3.28 -0.34 8.17
CA PHE A 50 3.39 1.05 7.74
C PHE A 50 4.77 1.62 8.07
N THR A 51 5.25 1.44 9.30
CA THR A 51 6.62 1.81 9.70
C THR A 51 7.67 1.14 8.82
N HIS A 52 7.57 -0.17 8.59
CA HIS A 52 8.50 -0.89 7.70
C HIS A 52 8.44 -0.41 6.25
N SER A 53 7.31 0.14 5.80
CA SER A 53 7.17 0.66 4.44
C SER A 53 7.97 1.95 4.25
N PHE A 54 8.10 2.79 5.29
CA PHE A 54 9.02 3.94 5.24
C PHE A 54 10.48 3.51 5.13
N GLU A 55 10.89 2.46 5.81
CA GLU A 55 12.26 1.92 5.68
C GLU A 55 12.53 1.39 4.27
N LYS A 56 11.56 0.68 3.67
CA LYS A 56 11.65 0.27 2.25
C LYS A 56 11.62 1.46 1.30
N HIS A 57 10.86 2.51 1.62
CA HIS A 57 10.78 3.71 0.81
C HIS A 57 12.13 4.44 0.77
N LYS A 58 12.81 4.58 1.92
CA LYS A 58 14.14 5.23 2.00
C LYS A 58 15.20 4.57 1.12
N SER A 59 15.09 3.27 0.83
CA SER A 59 16.03 2.58 -0.06
C SER A 59 15.70 2.75 -1.55
N CYS A 60 14.55 3.33 -1.88
CA CYS A 60 14.15 3.61 -3.25
C CYS A 60 14.88 4.85 -3.77
N ARG A 61 15.57 4.71 -4.90
CA ARG A 61 16.19 5.83 -5.61
C ARG A 61 15.32 6.18 -6.82
N THR A 62 15.01 7.46 -6.98
CA THR A 62 14.40 8.01 -8.20
C THR A 62 15.50 8.50 -9.13
N ILE A 63 15.25 8.46 -10.44
CA ILE A 63 16.08 9.15 -11.43
C ILE A 63 15.52 10.55 -11.71
N PRO A 64 16.27 11.45 -12.37
CA PRO A 64 15.74 12.77 -12.73
C PRO A 64 14.45 12.67 -13.54
N GLY A 65 13.44 13.46 -13.16
CA GLY A 65 12.10 13.42 -13.76
C GLY A 65 11.12 12.50 -13.04
N GLU A 66 11.59 11.56 -12.22
CA GLU A 66 10.71 10.73 -11.40
C GLU A 66 10.36 11.38 -10.07
N VAL A 67 9.11 11.18 -9.65
CA VAL A 67 8.59 11.54 -8.35
C VAL A 67 8.11 10.28 -7.64
N LEU A 68 8.49 10.13 -6.38
CA LEU A 68 7.99 9.08 -5.49
C LEU A 68 7.48 9.74 -4.22
N GLU A 69 6.16 9.70 -4.00
CA GLU A 69 5.52 10.23 -2.80
C GLU A 69 5.79 9.34 -1.58
N PRO A 70 5.67 9.86 -0.35
CA PRO A 70 5.76 9.03 0.85
C PRO A 70 4.75 7.87 0.86
N PRO A 71 5.03 6.77 1.60
CA PRO A 71 4.07 5.68 1.76
C PRO A 71 2.75 6.15 2.35
N MET A 72 1.66 5.68 1.76
CA MET A 72 0.27 5.97 2.15
C MET A 72 -0.49 4.67 2.39
N ILE A 73 -1.60 4.77 3.14
CA ILE A 73 -2.48 3.64 3.45
C ILE A 73 -3.69 3.70 2.53
N PHE A 74 -3.96 2.60 1.83
CA PHE A 74 -5.11 2.45 0.95
C PHE A 74 -6.01 1.30 1.42
N GLU A 75 -7.31 1.51 1.42
CA GLU A 75 -8.29 0.45 1.69
C GLU A 75 -8.39 -0.49 0.49
N LEU A 76 -8.18 -1.78 0.71
CA LEU A 76 -8.39 -2.81 -0.31
C LEU A 76 -9.88 -3.12 -0.42
N ARG A 77 -10.40 -3.01 -1.64
CA ARG A 77 -11.74 -3.44 -1.99
C ARG A 77 -11.68 -4.46 -3.10
N THR A 78 -12.45 -5.52 -2.95
CA THR A 78 -12.50 -6.61 -3.92
C THR A 78 -12.99 -6.09 -5.27
N GLY A 79 -12.26 -6.41 -6.34
CA GLY A 79 -12.59 -5.98 -7.70
C GLY A 79 -12.24 -4.52 -8.01
N THR A 80 -11.63 -3.78 -7.07
CA THR A 80 -11.19 -2.40 -7.28
C THR A 80 -9.74 -2.37 -7.77
N HIS A 81 -9.48 -1.60 -8.83
CA HIS A 81 -8.13 -1.41 -9.35
C HIS A 81 -7.29 -0.53 -8.42
N SER A 82 -5.96 -0.67 -8.49
CA SER A 82 -5.05 0.06 -7.60
C SER A 82 -5.20 1.58 -7.69
N ASN A 83 -5.49 2.13 -8.86
CA ASN A 83 -5.71 3.57 -9.07
C ASN A 83 -7.05 4.10 -8.50
N GLN A 84 -7.96 3.22 -8.09
CA GLN A 84 -9.27 3.55 -7.53
C GLN A 84 -9.35 3.32 -6.02
N LEU A 85 -8.24 2.94 -5.38
CA LEU A 85 -8.23 2.66 -3.95
C LEU A 85 -8.37 3.96 -3.14
N VAL A 86 -9.14 3.88 -2.07
CA VAL A 86 -9.39 5.01 -1.17
C VAL A 86 -8.22 5.14 -0.20
N ARG A 87 -7.56 6.30 -0.20
CA ARG A 87 -6.53 6.64 0.78
C ARG A 87 -7.17 6.87 2.16
N ARG A 88 -6.57 6.32 3.20
CA ARG A 88 -7.03 6.37 4.60
C ARG A 88 -6.11 7.27 5.44
N THR A 89 -6.24 8.58 5.23
CA THR A 89 -5.45 9.59 5.97
C THR A 89 -5.72 9.59 7.47
N ASP A 90 -6.91 9.14 7.88
CA ASP A 90 -7.29 8.92 9.28
C ASP A 90 -6.39 7.90 9.98
N LEU A 91 -6.07 6.80 9.28
CA LEU A 91 -5.17 5.77 9.78
C LEU A 91 -3.72 6.24 9.74
N GLU A 92 -3.32 6.95 8.69
CA GLU A 92 -1.97 7.52 8.58
C GLU A 92 -1.67 8.45 9.77
N ALA A 93 -2.57 9.37 10.09
CA ALA A 93 -2.42 10.29 11.21
C ALA A 93 -2.28 9.58 12.57
N THR A 94 -2.88 8.40 12.71
CA THR A 94 -2.80 7.59 13.94
C THR A 94 -1.42 6.96 14.15
N PHE A 95 -0.65 6.73 13.08
CA PHE A 95 0.63 6.01 13.13
C PHE A 95 1.87 6.89 12.95
N VAL A 96 1.69 8.18 12.65
CA VAL A 96 2.78 9.16 12.43
C VAL A 96 3.07 9.99 13.69
N SER A 97 2.64 9.53 14.87
CA SER A 97 2.96 10.15 16.17
C SER A 97 4.40 9.92 16.61
#